data_AF-A0AA39VR64-F1
#
_entry.id   AF-A0AA39VR64-F1
#
_cell.length_a   1.000
_cell.length_b   1.000
_cell.length_c   1.000
_cell.angle_alpha   90.00
_cell.angle_beta   90.00
_cell.angle_gamma   90.00
#
_symmetry.space_group_name_H-M   'P 1'
#
loop_
_entity.id
_entity.type
_entity.pdbx_description
1 polymer ?
#
loop_
_entity_poly.entity_id
_entity_poly.type
_entity_poly.pdbx_seq_one_letter_code
_entity_poly.pdbx_strand_id
1 'polypeptide(L)'
;MLEEAAGTRMYETKKEAALKTLEKKQSKVDEINKLLDQEILPALEKLRKERTQYMQWANGSAELDRLRRFCIAYEYVQAEKIRDSAVGDVEQVKAKIAEIDKNTERTRLEILEMEKLVSNLTAEKEASMGGEVKILSDKVDKLSQGLVFEGSVLNNKDDNLRSEKENAKKIVRNIEDLKQSIEEKASAVRRSEEGAVDLKKRVEELSKNLEEYEKDYQDRASEMELVQKLKDEIRNLSAQLANVQFSYRDPVKSFDRSKVKGVVAKLIKVKNNSTMIALEVTAGGKLYNVIVDTENTGKQLLQHGDL
;
A
#
# COMPACT_ATOMS: atom_id res chain seq x y z
N MET A 1 48.74 -119.01 -157.00
CA MET A 1 49.36 -118.28 -155.87
C MET A 1 48.98 -116.80 -155.79
N LEU A 2 48.68 -116.09 -156.89
CA LEU A 2 48.24 -114.68 -156.84
C LEU A 2 46.79 -114.48 -156.36
N GLU A 3 45.88 -115.40 -156.68
CA GLU A 3 44.45 -115.27 -156.33
C GLU A 3 44.15 -115.52 -154.84
N GLU A 4 44.85 -116.46 -154.19
CA GLU A 4 44.72 -116.72 -152.75
C GLU A 4 45.31 -115.60 -151.90
N ALA A 5 46.40 -114.96 -152.37
CA ALA A 5 47.00 -113.78 -151.74
C ALA A 5 46.11 -112.52 -151.87
N ALA A 6 45.29 -112.43 -152.92
CA ALA A 6 44.32 -111.35 -153.08
C ALA A 6 43.10 -111.51 -152.16
N GLY A 7 42.64 -112.75 -151.92
CA GLY A 7 41.50 -113.05 -151.04
C GLY A 7 41.78 -112.79 -149.55
N THR A 8 42.94 -113.21 -149.05
CA THR A 8 43.39 -112.92 -147.67
C THR A 8 43.62 -111.43 -147.44
N ARG A 9 44.26 -110.75 -148.39
CA ARG A 9 44.46 -109.28 -148.33
C ARG A 9 43.13 -108.53 -148.29
N MET A 10 42.11 -108.98 -149.04
CA MET A 10 40.77 -108.37 -149.01
C MET A 10 40.07 -108.58 -147.65
N TYR A 11 40.18 -109.78 -147.06
CA TYR A 11 39.64 -110.05 -145.72
C TYR A 11 40.32 -109.18 -144.65
N GLU A 12 41.64 -109.09 -144.66
CA GLU A 12 42.42 -108.26 -143.74
C GLU A 12 42.06 -106.78 -143.88
N THR A 13 41.91 -106.29 -145.12
CA THR A 13 41.48 -104.90 -145.38
C THR A 13 40.07 -104.63 -144.85
N LYS A 14 39.12 -105.57 -145.01
CA LYS A 14 37.75 -105.43 -144.46
C LYS A 14 37.74 -105.49 -142.93
N LYS A 15 38.56 -106.36 -142.32
CA LYS A 15 38.74 -106.44 -140.86
C LYS A 15 39.31 -105.14 -140.31
N GLU A 16 40.35 -104.59 -140.95
CA GLU A 16 40.96 -103.33 -140.55
C GLU A 16 39.98 -102.15 -140.69
N ALA A 17 39.18 -102.10 -141.77
CA ALA A 17 38.14 -101.08 -141.94
C ALA A 17 37.04 -101.17 -140.87
N ALA A 18 36.63 -102.40 -140.49
CA ALA A 18 35.68 -102.61 -139.40
C ALA A 18 36.27 -102.20 -138.04
N LEU A 19 37.54 -102.53 -137.77
CA LEU A 19 38.25 -102.12 -136.56
C LEU A 19 38.37 -100.60 -136.46
N LYS A 20 38.76 -99.91 -137.55
CA LYS A 20 38.80 -98.43 -137.60
C LYS A 20 37.42 -97.82 -137.37
N THR A 21 36.36 -98.46 -137.84
CA THR A 21 34.98 -98.00 -137.60
C THR A 21 34.57 -98.21 -136.14
N LEU A 22 34.95 -99.34 -135.53
CA LEU A 22 34.74 -99.60 -134.11
C LEU A 22 35.51 -98.61 -133.23
N GLU A 23 36.77 -98.33 -133.57
CA GLU A 23 37.60 -97.37 -132.86
C GLU A 23 36.99 -95.96 -132.90
N LYS A 24 36.54 -95.49 -134.07
CA LYS A 24 35.82 -94.22 -134.19
C LYS A 24 34.53 -94.18 -133.37
N LYS A 25 33.79 -95.30 -133.29
CA LYS A 25 32.60 -95.40 -132.42
C LYS A 25 33.00 -95.37 -130.95
N GLN A 26 34.09 -96.04 -130.59
CA GLN A 26 34.61 -96.05 -129.22
C GLN A 26 35.05 -94.65 -128.79
N SER A 27 35.78 -93.92 -129.62
CA SER A 27 36.16 -92.53 -129.31
C SER A 27 34.94 -91.63 -129.08
N LYS A 28 33.86 -91.80 -129.85
CA LYS A 28 32.60 -91.08 -129.60
C LYS A 28 31.93 -91.48 -128.30
N VAL A 29 31.96 -92.76 -127.95
CA VAL A 29 31.45 -93.25 -126.67
C VAL A 29 32.27 -92.65 -125.51
N ASP A 30 33.58 -92.59 -125.65
CA ASP A 30 34.48 -92.02 -124.64
C ASP A 30 34.25 -90.50 -124.48
N GLU A 31 34.01 -89.77 -125.57
CA GLU A 31 33.62 -88.36 -125.54
C GLU A 31 32.27 -88.14 -124.82
N ILE A 32 31.27 -88.98 -125.12
CA ILE A 32 29.97 -88.95 -124.44
C ILE A 32 30.12 -89.23 -122.95
N ASN A 33 30.90 -90.26 -122.59
CA ASN A 33 31.16 -90.62 -121.20
C ASN A 33 31.91 -89.49 -120.46
N LYS A 34 32.88 -88.85 -121.13
CA LYS A 34 33.59 -87.71 -120.56
C LYS A 34 32.66 -86.53 -120.26
N LEU A 35 31.76 -86.17 -121.18
CA LEU A 35 30.75 -85.13 -120.95
C LEU A 35 29.80 -85.51 -119.81
N LEU A 36 29.38 -86.77 -119.77
CA LEU A 36 28.53 -87.31 -118.71
C LEU A 36 29.20 -87.15 -117.33
N ASP A 37 30.46 -87.56 -117.21
CA ASP A 37 31.19 -87.60 -115.94
C ASP A 37 31.68 -86.22 -115.49
N GLN A 38 32.08 -85.34 -116.41
CA GLN A 38 32.69 -84.05 -116.08
C GLN A 38 31.66 -82.93 -115.93
N GLU A 39 30.56 -82.97 -116.67
CA GLU A 39 29.59 -81.87 -116.68
C GLU A 39 28.25 -82.29 -116.08
N ILE A 40 27.66 -83.38 -116.58
CA ILE A 40 26.28 -83.76 -116.22
C ILE A 40 26.20 -84.28 -114.79
N LEU A 41 27.05 -85.24 -114.40
CA LEU A 41 27.02 -85.83 -113.06
C LEU A 41 27.32 -84.80 -111.95
N PRO A 42 28.34 -83.93 -112.05
CA PRO A 42 28.60 -82.91 -111.03
C PRO A 42 27.47 -81.87 -110.95
N ALA A 43 26.89 -81.47 -112.08
CA ALA A 43 25.74 -80.56 -112.08
C ALA A 43 24.51 -81.20 -111.42
N LEU A 44 24.25 -82.49 -111.69
CA LEU A 44 23.17 -83.23 -111.04
C LEU A 44 23.40 -83.34 -109.53
N GLU A 45 24.63 -83.59 -109.10
CA GLU A 45 24.96 -83.69 -107.68
C GLU A 45 24.84 -82.33 -106.97
N LYS A 46 25.20 -81.23 -107.65
CA LYS A 46 24.96 -79.86 -107.16
C LYS A 46 23.47 -79.60 -106.98
N LEU A 47 22.63 -79.91 -107.96
CA LEU A 47 21.18 -79.74 -107.87
C LEU A 47 20.55 -80.59 -106.76
N ARG A 48 21.07 -81.81 -106.53
CA ARG A 48 20.64 -82.65 -105.39
C ARG A 48 20.97 -82.00 -104.05
N LYS A 49 22.15 -81.40 -103.91
CA LYS A 49 22.54 -80.66 -102.69
C LYS A 49 21.67 -79.43 -102.48
N GLU A 50 21.48 -78.61 -103.52
CA GLU A 50 20.63 -77.41 -103.47
C GLU A 50 19.18 -77.77 -103.12
N ARG A 51 18.62 -78.83 -103.71
CA ARG A 51 17.29 -79.33 -103.36
C ARG A 51 17.22 -79.75 -101.89
N THR A 52 18.22 -80.47 -101.40
CA THR A 52 18.26 -80.91 -99.99
C THR A 52 18.31 -79.71 -99.04
N GLN A 53 19.14 -78.71 -99.34
CA GLN A 53 19.23 -77.46 -98.58
C GLN A 53 17.92 -76.68 -98.61
N TYR A 54 17.28 -76.57 -99.78
CA TYR A 54 15.99 -75.90 -99.91
C TYR A 54 14.91 -76.60 -99.08
N MET A 55 14.85 -77.94 -99.12
CA MET A 55 13.89 -78.70 -98.30
C MET A 55 14.13 -78.50 -96.80
N GLN A 56 15.39 -78.44 -96.36
CA GLN A 56 15.73 -78.15 -94.96
C GLN A 56 15.31 -76.73 -94.57
N TRP A 57 15.61 -75.74 -95.43
CA TRP A 57 15.19 -74.35 -95.21
C TRP A 57 13.67 -74.21 -95.17
N ALA A 58 12.95 -74.85 -96.10
CA ALA A 58 11.49 -74.81 -96.16
C ALA A 58 10.86 -75.43 -94.91
N ASN A 59 11.36 -76.58 -94.46
CA ASN A 59 10.92 -77.22 -93.22
C ASN A 59 11.23 -76.34 -92.00
N GLY A 60 12.44 -75.76 -91.94
CA GLY A 60 12.85 -74.85 -90.88
C GLY A 60 12.00 -73.58 -90.83
N SER A 61 11.68 -72.99 -91.98
CA SER A 61 10.80 -71.82 -92.09
C SER A 61 9.38 -72.14 -91.63
N ALA A 62 8.84 -73.30 -92.02
CA ALA A 62 7.50 -73.72 -91.60
C ALA A 62 7.41 -73.93 -90.08
N GLU A 63 8.43 -74.55 -89.47
CA GLU A 63 8.48 -74.71 -88.01
C GLU A 63 8.68 -73.37 -87.29
N LEU A 64 9.50 -72.48 -87.85
CA LEU A 64 9.70 -71.14 -87.33
C LEU A 64 8.39 -70.33 -87.33
N ASP A 65 7.62 -70.37 -88.42
CA ASP A 65 6.33 -69.71 -88.51
C ASP A 65 5.31 -70.31 -87.53
N ARG A 66 5.34 -71.63 -87.33
CA ARG A 66 4.54 -72.30 -86.31
C ARG A 66 4.90 -71.81 -84.90
N LEU A 67 6.19 -71.76 -84.55
CA LEU A 67 6.66 -71.27 -83.25
C LEU A 67 6.34 -69.79 -83.04
N ARG A 68 6.47 -68.95 -84.09
CA ARG A 68 6.06 -67.54 -84.03
C ARG A 68 4.58 -67.39 -83.67
N ARG A 69 3.70 -68.19 -84.28
CA ARG A 69 2.28 -68.19 -83.95
C ARG A 69 2.04 -68.57 -82.48
N PHE A 70 2.81 -69.53 -81.95
CA PHE A 70 2.73 -69.88 -80.53
C PHE A 70 3.20 -68.75 -79.61
N CYS A 71 4.28 -68.04 -79.95
CA CYS A 71 4.73 -66.89 -79.16
C CYS A 71 3.67 -65.79 -79.12
N ILE A 72 3.09 -65.45 -80.28
CA ILE A 72 2.02 -64.45 -80.36
C ILE A 72 0.79 -64.89 -79.54
N ALA A 73 0.39 -66.16 -79.64
CA ALA A 73 -0.71 -66.69 -78.85
C ALA A 73 -0.44 -66.65 -77.35
N TYR A 74 0.79 -66.96 -76.92
CA TYR A 74 1.20 -66.87 -75.52
C TYR A 74 1.18 -65.43 -75.01
N GLU A 75 1.73 -64.49 -75.78
CA GLU A 75 1.69 -63.06 -75.47
C GLU A 75 0.25 -62.56 -75.33
N TYR A 76 -0.64 -62.96 -76.24
CA TYR A 76 -2.06 -62.64 -76.17
C TYR A 76 -2.70 -63.18 -74.90
N VAL A 77 -2.52 -64.46 -74.58
CA VAL A 77 -3.09 -65.08 -73.37
C VAL A 77 -2.54 -64.42 -72.09
N GLN A 78 -1.27 -64.04 -72.08
CA GLN A 78 -0.71 -63.33 -70.92
C GLN A 78 -1.28 -61.91 -70.78
N ALA A 79 -1.40 -61.18 -71.89
CA ALA A 79 -2.06 -59.88 -71.88
C ALA A 79 -3.53 -60.00 -71.43
N GLU A 80 -4.21 -61.08 -71.82
CA GLU A 80 -5.57 -61.37 -71.41
C GLU A 80 -5.69 -61.61 -69.90
N LYS A 81 -4.80 -62.43 -69.33
CA LYS A 81 -4.75 -62.65 -67.87
C LYS A 81 -4.48 -61.37 -67.09
N ILE A 82 -3.57 -60.52 -67.58
CA ILE A 82 -3.27 -59.24 -66.95
C ILE A 82 -4.50 -58.32 -67.01
N ARG A 83 -5.17 -58.26 -68.17
CA ARG A 83 -6.43 -57.51 -68.32
C ARG A 83 -7.47 -57.99 -67.34
N ASP A 84 -7.70 -59.31 -67.24
CA ASP A 84 -8.75 -59.86 -66.39
C ASP A 84 -8.45 -59.65 -64.90
N SER A 85 -7.19 -59.76 -64.48
CA SER A 85 -6.76 -59.38 -63.13
C SER A 85 -7.03 -57.90 -62.85
N ALA A 86 -6.65 -57.01 -63.77
CA ALA A 86 -6.87 -55.58 -63.62
C ALA A 86 -8.36 -55.22 -63.58
N VAL A 87 -9.19 -55.88 -64.39
CA VAL A 87 -10.66 -55.73 -64.36
C VAL A 87 -11.21 -56.17 -63.00
N GLY A 88 -10.77 -57.31 -62.47
CA GLY A 88 -11.15 -57.79 -61.15
C GLY A 88 -10.77 -56.80 -60.03
N ASP A 89 -9.57 -56.23 -60.08
CA ASP A 89 -9.13 -55.22 -59.12
C ASP A 89 -9.98 -53.95 -59.21
N VAL A 90 -10.32 -53.49 -60.42
CA VAL A 90 -11.21 -52.34 -60.64
C VAL A 90 -12.61 -52.61 -60.10
N GLU A 91 -13.15 -53.81 -60.29
CA GLU A 91 -14.46 -54.20 -59.73
C GLU A 91 -14.45 -54.20 -58.21
N GLN A 92 -13.38 -54.70 -57.57
CA GLN A 92 -13.24 -54.63 -56.12
C GLN A 92 -13.17 -53.19 -55.60
N VAL A 93 -12.44 -52.31 -56.28
CA VAL A 93 -12.36 -50.90 -55.92
C VAL A 93 -13.73 -50.22 -56.08
N LYS A 94 -14.45 -50.48 -57.18
CA LYS A 94 -15.81 -49.97 -57.38
C LYS A 94 -16.77 -50.43 -56.29
N ALA A 95 -16.69 -51.70 -55.87
CA ALA A 95 -17.51 -52.22 -54.78
C ALA A 95 -17.23 -51.48 -53.45
N LYS A 96 -15.95 -51.24 -53.13
CA LYS A 96 -15.56 -50.46 -51.95
C LYS A 96 -16.04 -49.01 -52.01
N ILE A 97 -15.96 -48.37 -53.18
CA ILE A 97 -16.48 -47.00 -53.37
C ILE A 97 -17.97 -46.97 -53.09
N ALA A 98 -18.75 -47.90 -53.68
CA ALA A 98 -20.20 -47.96 -53.45
C ALA A 98 -20.56 -48.20 -51.97
N GLU A 99 -19.77 -49.01 -51.25
CA GLU A 99 -19.93 -49.21 -49.82
C GLU A 99 -19.63 -47.93 -49.01
N ILE A 100 -18.55 -47.22 -49.34
CA ILE A 100 -18.19 -45.94 -48.72
C ILE A 100 -19.25 -44.88 -48.99
N ASP A 101 -19.77 -44.78 -50.21
CA ASP A 101 -20.82 -43.82 -50.57
C ASP A 101 -22.09 -44.09 -49.75
N LYS A 102 -22.49 -45.36 -49.63
CA LYS A 102 -23.63 -45.76 -48.80
C LYS A 102 -23.41 -45.39 -47.32
N ASN A 103 -22.22 -45.62 -46.79
CA ASN A 103 -21.88 -45.24 -45.42
C ASN A 103 -21.88 -43.73 -45.22
N THR A 104 -21.39 -42.98 -46.21
CA THR A 104 -21.38 -41.51 -46.19
C THR A 104 -22.79 -40.95 -46.15
N GLU A 105 -23.69 -41.46 -46.99
CA GLU A 105 -25.10 -41.05 -46.98
C GLU A 105 -25.80 -41.39 -45.66
N ARG A 106 -25.52 -42.56 -45.08
CA ARG A 106 -26.04 -42.91 -43.75
C ARG A 106 -25.58 -41.91 -42.68
N THR A 107 -24.28 -41.65 -42.60
CA THR A 107 -23.72 -40.70 -41.62
C THR A 107 -24.26 -39.30 -41.84
N ARG A 108 -24.49 -38.90 -43.10
CA ARG A 108 -25.09 -37.59 -43.43
C ARG A 108 -26.52 -37.48 -42.90
N LEU A 109 -27.32 -38.53 -43.03
CA LEU A 109 -28.67 -38.56 -42.47
C LEU A 109 -28.65 -38.51 -40.94
N GLU A 110 -27.73 -39.24 -40.29
CA GLU A 110 -27.55 -39.20 -38.83
C GLU A 110 -27.14 -37.80 -38.34
N ILE A 111 -26.26 -37.10 -39.08
CA ILE A 111 -25.88 -35.71 -38.76
C ILE A 111 -27.10 -34.80 -38.82
N LEU A 112 -27.91 -34.87 -39.88
CA LEU A 112 -29.11 -34.03 -40.03
C LEU A 112 -30.12 -34.29 -38.90
N GLU A 113 -30.28 -35.54 -38.47
CA GLU A 113 -31.14 -35.89 -37.35
C GLU A 113 -30.62 -35.32 -36.03
N MET A 114 -29.30 -35.42 -35.79
CA MET A 114 -28.66 -34.85 -34.60
C MET A 114 -28.73 -33.33 -34.58
N GLU A 115 -28.52 -32.65 -35.71
CA GLU A 115 -28.68 -31.20 -35.83
C GLU A 115 -30.11 -30.75 -35.50
N LYS A 116 -31.12 -31.50 -35.96
CA LYS A 116 -32.52 -31.25 -35.63
C LYS A 116 -32.79 -31.43 -34.13
N LEU A 117 -32.24 -32.48 -33.51
CA LEU A 117 -32.36 -32.72 -32.07
C LEU A 117 -31.70 -31.59 -31.26
N VAL A 118 -30.49 -31.16 -31.65
CA VAL A 118 -29.80 -30.03 -31.01
C VAL A 118 -30.63 -28.76 -31.11
N SER A 119 -31.13 -28.43 -32.31
CA SER A 119 -31.96 -27.25 -32.52
C SER A 119 -33.21 -27.25 -31.64
N ASN A 120 -33.90 -28.39 -31.55
CA ASN A 120 -35.07 -28.55 -30.68
C ASN A 120 -34.73 -28.38 -29.20
N LEU A 121 -33.64 -29.01 -28.73
CA LEU A 121 -33.19 -28.89 -27.34
C LEU A 121 -32.74 -27.47 -26.99
N THR A 122 -32.09 -26.76 -27.92
CA THR A 122 -31.74 -25.35 -27.70
C THR A 122 -32.97 -24.47 -27.61
N ALA A 123 -33.98 -24.69 -28.47
CA ALA A 123 -35.22 -23.95 -28.44
C ALA A 123 -36.02 -24.23 -27.15
N GLU A 124 -36.07 -25.49 -26.70
CA GLU A 124 -36.72 -25.86 -25.44
C GLU A 124 -36.00 -25.26 -24.23
N LYS A 125 -34.66 -25.31 -24.23
CA LYS A 125 -33.84 -24.67 -23.19
C LYS A 125 -34.07 -23.16 -23.16
N GLU A 126 -34.10 -22.47 -24.30
CA GLU A 126 -34.37 -21.04 -24.35
C GLU A 126 -35.79 -20.70 -23.91
N ALA A 127 -36.78 -21.51 -24.29
CA ALA A 127 -38.17 -21.33 -23.87
C ALA A 127 -38.35 -21.53 -22.36
N SER A 128 -37.73 -22.56 -21.78
CA SER A 128 -37.84 -22.85 -20.34
C SER A 128 -36.96 -21.94 -19.50
N MET A 129 -35.71 -21.70 -19.91
CA MET A 129 -34.73 -20.99 -19.11
C MET A 129 -34.71 -19.49 -19.39
N GLY A 130 -35.25 -18.99 -20.51
CA GLY A 130 -35.21 -17.58 -20.85
C GLY A 130 -35.93 -16.69 -19.83
N GLY A 131 -37.06 -17.17 -19.29
CA GLY A 131 -37.79 -16.48 -18.22
C GLY A 131 -37.05 -16.52 -16.88
N GLU A 132 -36.57 -17.69 -16.48
CA GLU A 132 -35.85 -17.87 -15.21
C GLU A 132 -34.52 -17.12 -15.19
N VAL A 133 -33.76 -17.16 -16.27
CA VAL A 133 -32.48 -16.45 -16.42
C VAL A 133 -32.68 -14.94 -16.38
N LYS A 134 -33.75 -14.42 -17.00
CA LYS A 134 -34.08 -12.99 -16.94
C LYS A 134 -34.47 -12.55 -15.51
N ILE A 135 -35.29 -13.34 -14.82
CA ILE A 135 -35.67 -13.07 -13.42
C ILE A 135 -34.45 -13.15 -12.49
N LEU A 136 -33.56 -14.12 -12.69
CA LEU A 136 -32.33 -14.25 -11.91
C LEU A 136 -31.36 -13.11 -12.20
N SER A 137 -31.22 -12.69 -13.45
CA SER A 137 -30.42 -11.50 -13.83
C SER A 137 -30.95 -10.25 -13.15
N ASP A 138 -32.26 -9.98 -13.23
CA ASP A 138 -32.89 -8.83 -12.59
C ASP A 138 -32.71 -8.86 -11.05
N LYS A 139 -32.73 -10.05 -10.43
CA LYS A 139 -32.44 -10.21 -9.00
C LYS A 139 -30.97 -9.93 -8.68
N VAL A 140 -30.04 -10.43 -9.49
CA VAL A 140 -28.60 -10.19 -9.32
C VAL A 140 -28.30 -8.70 -9.50
N ASP A 141 -28.89 -8.03 -10.49
CA ASP A 141 -28.70 -6.60 -10.72
C ASP A 141 -29.23 -5.76 -9.55
N LYS A 142 -30.41 -6.11 -9.02
CA LYS A 142 -30.97 -5.45 -7.81
C LYS A 142 -30.10 -5.67 -6.57
N LEU A 143 -29.64 -6.90 -6.35
CA LEU A 143 -28.74 -7.21 -5.23
C LEU A 143 -27.39 -6.51 -5.39
N SER A 144 -26.85 -6.42 -6.60
CA SER A 144 -25.60 -5.72 -6.90
C SER A 144 -25.73 -4.22 -6.67
N GLN A 145 -26.83 -3.60 -7.10
CA GLN A 145 -27.13 -2.20 -6.80
C GLN A 145 -27.29 -1.96 -5.30
N GLY A 146 -28.00 -2.84 -4.59
CA GLY A 146 -28.14 -2.79 -3.14
C GLY A 146 -26.80 -2.90 -2.41
N LEU A 147 -25.94 -3.83 -2.83
CA LEU A 147 -24.61 -4.01 -2.27
C LEU A 147 -23.71 -2.79 -2.49
N VAL A 148 -23.77 -2.17 -3.67
CA VAL A 148 -23.03 -0.93 -3.95
C VAL A 148 -23.56 0.23 -3.11
N PHE A 149 -24.88 0.34 -2.95
CA PHE A 149 -25.49 1.37 -2.11
C PHE A 149 -25.11 1.18 -0.63
N GLU A 150 -25.27 -0.02 -0.08
CA GLU A 150 -24.87 -0.34 1.30
C GLU A 150 -23.37 -0.18 1.52
N GLY A 151 -22.54 -0.58 0.55
CA GLY A 151 -21.10 -0.37 0.58
C GLY A 151 -20.72 1.11 0.61
N SER A 152 -21.42 1.95 -0.15
CA SER A 152 -21.23 3.42 -0.10
C SER A 152 -21.66 4.00 1.26
N VAL A 153 -22.81 3.56 1.81
CA VAL A 153 -23.26 3.96 3.14
C VAL A 153 -22.27 3.52 4.23
N LEU A 154 -21.72 2.32 4.12
CA LEU A 154 -20.75 1.78 5.07
C LEU A 154 -19.43 2.54 5.01
N ASN A 155 -18.92 2.86 3.82
CA ASN A 155 -17.73 3.69 3.65
C ASN A 155 -17.93 5.09 4.25
N ASN A 156 -19.07 5.73 3.98
CA ASN A 156 -19.40 7.03 4.59
C ASN A 156 -19.46 6.95 6.13
N LYS A 157 -19.99 5.85 6.69
CA LYS A 157 -20.00 5.63 8.13
C LYS A 157 -18.60 5.36 8.69
N ASP A 158 -17.74 4.63 7.97
CA ASP A 158 -16.36 4.36 8.40
C ASP A 158 -15.52 5.64 8.39
N ASP A 159 -15.68 6.49 7.37
CA ASP A 159 -15.03 7.80 7.31
C ASP A 159 -15.49 8.74 8.44
N ASN A 160 -16.80 8.76 8.73
CA ASN A 160 -17.33 9.48 9.89
C ASN A 160 -16.81 8.92 11.22
N LEU A 161 -16.71 7.60 11.36
CA LEU A 161 -16.16 6.99 12.58
C LEU A 161 -14.67 7.32 12.75
N ARG A 162 -13.91 7.36 11.65
CA ARG A 162 -12.50 7.76 11.68
C ARG A 162 -12.34 9.21 12.12
N SER A 163 -13.12 10.13 11.56
CA SER A 163 -13.08 11.54 11.94
C SER A 163 -13.52 11.74 13.40
N GLU A 164 -14.57 11.05 13.86
CA GLU A 164 -14.99 11.07 15.27
C GLU A 164 -13.92 10.47 16.21
N LYS A 165 -13.24 9.39 15.83
CA LYS A 165 -12.12 8.85 16.62
C LYS A 165 -10.95 9.82 16.70
N GLU A 166 -10.61 10.52 15.63
CA GLU A 166 -9.59 11.57 15.67
C GLU A 166 -10.01 12.75 16.54
N ASN A 167 -11.27 13.18 16.43
CA ASN A 167 -11.83 14.24 17.27
C ASN A 167 -11.83 13.84 18.74
N ALA A 168 -12.23 12.61 19.08
CA ALA A 168 -12.15 12.07 20.42
C ALA A 168 -10.71 12.07 20.95
N LYS A 169 -9.72 11.65 20.14
CA LYS A 169 -8.30 11.72 20.54
C LYS A 169 -7.84 13.16 20.78
N LYS A 170 -8.26 14.12 19.96
CA LYS A 170 -7.96 15.55 20.17
C LYS A 170 -8.59 16.07 21.45
N ILE A 171 -9.85 15.72 21.72
CA ILE A 171 -10.55 16.10 22.96
C ILE A 171 -9.86 15.50 24.17
N VAL A 172 -9.45 14.23 24.14
CA VAL A 172 -8.70 13.60 25.23
C VAL A 172 -7.40 14.34 25.51
N ARG A 173 -6.61 14.67 24.49
CA ARG A 173 -5.39 15.48 24.66
C ARG A 173 -5.69 16.84 25.26
N ASN A 174 -6.71 17.54 24.75
CA ASN A 174 -7.13 18.84 25.29
C ASN A 174 -7.58 18.73 26.76
N ILE A 175 -8.26 17.65 27.16
CA ILE A 175 -8.63 17.41 28.56
C ILE A 175 -7.39 17.18 29.41
N GLU A 176 -6.40 16.46 28.90
CA GLU A 176 -5.14 16.18 29.59
C GLU A 176 -4.32 17.46 29.79
N ASP A 177 -4.20 18.28 28.75
CA ASP A 177 -3.58 19.61 28.81
C ASP A 177 -4.33 20.54 29.79
N LEU A 178 -5.67 20.54 29.76
CA LEU A 178 -6.49 21.31 30.70
C LEU A 178 -6.33 20.81 32.14
N LYS A 179 -6.24 19.50 32.37
CA LYS A 179 -5.98 18.93 33.70
C LYS A 179 -4.62 19.39 34.23
N GLN A 180 -3.58 19.35 33.39
CA GLN A 180 -2.27 19.85 33.76
C GLN A 180 -2.31 21.35 34.09
N SER A 181 -3.00 22.15 33.26
CA SER A 181 -3.19 23.58 33.51
C SER A 181 -3.97 23.86 34.80
N ILE A 182 -5.00 23.06 35.11
CA ILE A 182 -5.76 23.16 36.37
C ILE A 182 -4.87 22.80 37.55
N GLU A 183 -4.05 21.76 37.48
CA GLU A 183 -3.12 21.40 38.55
C GLU A 183 -2.08 22.52 38.80
N GLU A 184 -1.53 23.08 37.73
CA GLU A 184 -0.62 24.23 37.80
C GLU A 184 -1.32 25.45 38.44
N LYS A 185 -2.54 25.77 38.02
CA LYS A 185 -3.34 26.86 38.61
C LYS A 185 -3.72 26.56 40.06
N ALA A 186 -4.09 25.34 40.41
CA ALA A 186 -4.40 24.94 41.78
C ALA A 186 -3.17 25.06 42.68
N SER A 187 -1.98 24.68 42.20
CA SER A 187 -0.71 24.88 42.92
C SER A 187 -0.37 26.37 43.10
N ALA A 188 -0.73 27.23 42.14
CA ALA A 188 -0.55 28.67 42.24
C ALA A 188 -1.56 29.30 43.22
N VAL A 189 -2.81 28.83 43.22
CA VAL A 189 -3.84 29.25 44.17
C VAL A 189 -3.47 28.80 45.58
N ARG A 190 -3.04 27.55 45.81
CA ARG A 190 -2.56 27.10 47.14
C ARG A 190 -1.41 27.98 47.65
N ARG A 191 -0.43 28.29 46.80
CA ARG A 191 0.66 29.22 47.17
C ARG A 191 0.15 30.63 47.49
N SER A 192 -0.84 31.12 46.74
CA SER A 192 -1.48 32.42 47.00
C SER A 192 -2.34 32.40 48.26
N GLU A 193 -3.02 31.31 48.57
CA GLU A 193 -3.83 31.11 49.78
C GLU A 193 -2.94 30.97 51.01
N GLU A 194 -1.85 30.21 50.94
CA GLU A 194 -0.81 30.15 51.98
C GLU A 194 -0.20 31.54 52.22
N GLY A 195 0.13 32.27 51.15
CA GLY A 195 0.56 33.67 51.24
C GLY A 195 -0.50 34.61 51.83
N ALA A 196 -1.78 34.39 51.52
CA ALA A 196 -2.88 35.18 52.06
C ALA A 196 -3.16 34.86 53.55
N VAL A 197 -3.02 33.60 53.97
CA VAL A 197 -3.10 33.20 55.37
C VAL A 197 -1.95 33.81 56.17
N ASP A 198 -0.73 33.80 55.61
CA ASP A 198 0.44 34.43 56.23
C ASP A 198 0.28 35.96 56.32
N LEU A 199 -0.23 36.60 55.27
CA LEU A 199 -0.60 38.02 55.32
C LEU A 199 -1.69 38.30 56.34
N LYS A 200 -2.72 37.44 56.44
CA LYS A 200 -3.84 37.63 57.37
C LYS A 200 -3.38 37.51 58.83
N LYS A 201 -2.46 36.59 59.12
CA LYS A 201 -1.78 36.52 60.43
C LYS A 201 -0.99 37.79 60.72
N ARG A 202 -0.22 38.30 59.75
CA ARG A 202 0.50 39.58 59.89
C ARG A 202 -0.44 40.76 60.08
N VAL A 203 -1.59 40.78 59.40
CA VAL A 203 -2.62 41.82 59.61
C VAL A 203 -3.23 41.69 61.00
N GLU A 204 -3.58 40.50 61.47
CA GLU A 204 -4.11 40.29 62.82
C GLU A 204 -3.09 40.67 63.92
N GLU A 205 -1.81 40.35 63.74
CA GLU A 205 -0.73 40.80 64.64
C GLU A 205 -0.57 42.31 64.62
N LEU A 206 -0.57 42.94 63.43
CA LEU A 206 -0.49 44.40 63.31
C LEU A 206 -1.74 45.10 63.87
N SER A 207 -2.93 44.53 63.69
CA SER A 207 -4.18 45.06 64.24
C SER A 207 -4.21 44.98 65.76
N LYS A 208 -3.72 43.88 66.37
CA LYS A 208 -3.55 43.80 67.83
C LYS A 208 -2.55 44.84 68.34
N ASN A 209 -1.43 45.00 67.66
CA ASN A 209 -0.44 46.02 68.02
C ASN A 209 -1.05 47.43 67.87
N LEU A 210 -1.88 47.67 66.86
CA LEU A 210 -2.54 48.97 66.65
C LEU A 210 -3.59 49.26 67.73
N GLU A 211 -4.39 48.26 68.13
CA GLU A 211 -5.34 48.37 69.25
C GLU A 211 -4.62 48.65 70.58
N GLU A 212 -3.47 48.01 70.83
CA GLU A 212 -2.64 48.35 71.99
C GLU A 212 -2.12 49.79 71.93
N TYR A 213 -1.66 50.24 70.76
CA TYR A 213 -1.21 51.63 70.57
C TYR A 213 -2.33 52.66 70.70
N GLU A 214 -3.54 52.38 70.19
CA GLU A 214 -4.70 53.27 70.30
C GLU A 214 -5.19 53.39 71.74
N LYS A 215 -5.17 52.29 72.49
CA LYS A 215 -5.49 52.28 73.92
C LYS A 215 -4.48 53.10 74.72
N ASP A 216 -3.18 52.92 74.45
CA ASP A 216 -2.12 53.73 75.07
C ASP A 216 -2.28 55.22 74.73
N TYR A 217 -2.75 55.56 73.52
CA TYR A 217 -2.99 56.94 73.11
C TYR A 217 -4.23 57.55 73.81
N GLN A 218 -5.30 56.77 74.00
CA GLN A 218 -6.49 57.20 74.74
C GLN A 218 -6.22 57.39 76.24
N ASP A 219 -5.45 56.49 76.85
CA ASP A 219 -5.06 56.60 78.26
C ASP A 219 -4.23 57.88 78.48
N ARG A 220 -3.26 58.16 77.60
CA ARG A 220 -2.43 59.38 77.66
C ARG A 220 -3.24 60.67 77.45
N ALA A 221 -4.27 60.64 76.61
CA ALA A 221 -5.16 61.78 76.39
C ALA A 221 -5.99 62.09 77.65
N SER A 222 -6.50 61.05 78.33
CA SER A 222 -7.28 61.20 79.57
C SER A 222 -6.44 61.75 80.73
N GLU A 223 -5.18 61.30 80.86
CA GLU A 223 -4.23 61.83 81.83
C GLU A 223 -3.91 63.30 81.57
N MET A 224 -3.74 63.69 80.30
CA MET A 224 -3.48 65.09 79.92
C MET A 224 -4.67 66.00 80.26
N GLU A 225 -5.91 65.54 80.09
CA GLU A 225 -7.10 66.31 80.44
C GLU A 225 -7.22 66.52 81.97
N LEU A 226 -6.88 65.50 82.77
CA LEU A 226 -6.83 65.59 84.24
C LEU A 226 -5.75 66.58 84.71
N VAL A 227 -4.56 66.56 84.10
CA VAL A 227 -3.48 67.50 84.40
C VAL A 227 -3.90 68.94 84.07
N GLN A 228 -4.63 69.15 82.98
CA GLN A 228 -5.11 70.47 82.59
C GLN A 228 -6.13 71.02 83.59
N LYS A 229 -7.09 70.20 84.03
CA LYS A 229 -8.11 70.59 85.03
C LYS A 229 -7.48 70.97 86.37
N LEU A 230 -6.52 70.18 86.86
CA LEU A 230 -5.79 70.48 88.10
C LEU A 230 -4.95 71.77 87.98
N LYS A 231 -4.37 72.05 86.80
CA LYS A 231 -3.66 73.31 86.56
C LYS A 231 -4.59 74.53 86.59
N ASP A 232 -5.80 74.42 86.03
CA ASP A 232 -6.78 75.50 86.02
C ASP A 232 -7.34 75.76 87.43
N GLU A 233 -7.56 74.72 88.25
CA GLU A 233 -7.91 74.88 89.67
C GLU A 233 -6.82 75.60 90.47
N ILE A 234 -5.55 75.21 90.27
CA ILE A 234 -4.41 75.90 90.91
C ILE A 234 -4.37 77.37 90.47
N ARG A 235 -4.66 77.67 89.19
CA ARG A 235 -4.68 79.05 88.69
C ARG A 235 -5.80 79.88 89.34
N ASN A 236 -7.00 79.33 89.45
CA ASN A 236 -8.14 79.99 90.09
C ASN A 236 -7.90 80.24 91.59
N LEU A 237 -7.41 79.24 92.33
CA LEU A 237 -7.07 79.39 93.74
C LEU A 237 -5.91 80.37 93.95
N SER A 238 -4.91 80.36 93.06
CA SER A 238 -3.79 81.31 93.11
C SER A 238 -4.24 82.75 92.84
N ALA A 239 -5.22 82.96 91.95
CA ALA A 239 -5.80 84.29 91.69
C ALA A 239 -6.58 84.84 92.89
N GLN A 240 -7.31 83.99 93.63
CA GLN A 240 -8.03 84.40 94.84
C GLN A 240 -7.11 84.73 96.02
N LEU A 241 -5.91 84.15 96.06
CA LEU A 241 -4.93 84.29 97.14
C LEU A 241 -3.76 85.22 96.79
N ALA A 242 -3.93 86.10 95.80
CA ALA A 242 -2.89 87.03 95.32
C ALA A 242 -2.24 87.83 96.47
N ASN A 243 -3.02 88.21 97.46
CA ASN A 243 -2.58 89.03 98.61
C ASN A 243 -1.57 88.31 99.52
N VAL A 244 -1.43 86.98 99.41
CA VAL A 244 -0.51 86.14 100.19
C VAL A 244 0.69 85.66 99.34
N GLN A 245 0.76 86.08 98.09
CA GLN A 245 1.84 85.72 97.18
C GLN A 245 2.96 86.77 97.25
N PHE A 246 3.94 86.51 98.11
CA PHE A 246 5.19 87.26 98.13
C PHE A 246 6.18 86.65 97.15
N SER A 247 6.38 87.31 96.00
CA SER A 247 7.43 86.99 95.05
C SER A 247 8.50 88.08 95.15
N TYR A 248 9.76 87.68 95.18
CA TYR A 248 10.89 88.60 95.18
C TYR A 248 11.96 88.08 94.23
N ARG A 249 12.73 88.99 93.67
CA ARG A 249 13.94 88.68 92.92
C ARG A 249 15.10 88.53 93.89
N ASP A 250 15.97 87.56 93.64
CA ASP A 250 17.14 87.34 94.49
C ASP A 250 18.01 88.62 94.54
N PRO A 251 18.13 89.29 95.71
CA PRO A 251 18.73 90.63 95.81
C PRO A 251 20.25 90.64 95.59
N VAL A 252 20.90 89.47 95.65
CA VAL A 252 22.33 89.27 95.38
C VAL A 252 22.57 87.95 94.66
N LYS A 253 23.64 87.87 93.87
CA LYS A 253 24.08 86.61 93.23
C LYS A 253 24.35 85.55 94.31
N SER A 254 23.75 84.36 94.14
CA SER A 254 23.77 83.25 95.11
C SER A 254 23.10 83.55 96.46
N PHE A 255 22.00 84.34 96.44
CA PHE A 255 21.17 84.54 97.62
C PHE A 255 20.53 83.24 98.10
N ASP A 256 20.68 82.95 99.39
CA ASP A 256 20.02 81.81 100.02
C ASP A 256 18.55 82.16 100.28
N ARG A 257 17.64 81.59 99.48
CA ARG A 257 16.19 81.82 99.59
C ARG A 257 15.59 81.32 100.89
N SER A 258 16.28 80.44 101.62
CA SER A 258 15.79 79.94 102.91
C SER A 258 15.73 81.02 104.00
N LYS A 259 16.40 82.17 103.80
CA LYS A 259 16.37 83.34 104.70
C LYS A 259 15.04 84.08 104.72
N VAL A 260 14.25 83.93 103.66
CA VAL A 260 12.87 84.44 103.58
C VAL A 260 11.93 83.28 103.87
N LYS A 261 11.31 83.27 105.05
CA LYS A 261 10.36 82.21 105.40
C LYS A 261 9.03 82.37 104.66
N GLY A 262 8.67 83.60 104.31
CA GLY A 262 7.47 83.94 103.55
C GLY A 262 6.43 84.65 104.41
N VAL A 263 5.24 84.79 103.85
CA VAL A 263 4.12 85.51 104.45
C VAL A 263 3.56 84.71 105.64
N VAL A 264 3.30 85.38 106.77
CA VAL A 264 2.79 84.76 108.00
C VAL A 264 1.60 83.84 107.73
N ALA A 265 0.63 84.27 106.92
CA ALA A 265 -0.57 83.49 106.62
C ALA A 265 -0.31 82.11 105.99
N LYS A 266 0.83 81.90 105.28
CA LYS A 266 1.21 80.59 104.73
C LYS A 266 1.96 79.70 105.72
N LEU A 267 2.48 80.28 106.80
CA LEU A 267 3.35 79.60 107.74
C LEU A 267 2.61 79.06 108.97
N ILE A 268 1.36 79.47 109.14
CA ILE A 268 0.49 79.00 110.22
C ILE A 268 -0.55 78.02 109.66
N LYS A 269 -0.80 76.95 110.41
CA LYS A 269 -1.91 76.02 110.13
C LYS A 269 -2.90 76.11 111.27
N VAL A 270 -4.09 76.64 110.99
CA VAL A 270 -5.15 76.76 112.00
C VAL A 270 -5.63 75.36 112.36
N LYS A 271 -5.55 75.01 113.66
CA LYS A 271 -5.95 73.68 114.14
C LYS A 271 -7.47 73.46 114.13
N ASN A 272 -8.25 74.52 114.32
CA ASN A 272 -9.70 74.43 114.46
C ASN A 272 -10.40 75.46 113.56
N ASN A 273 -11.25 74.99 112.64
CA ASN A 273 -11.77 75.84 111.56
C ASN A 273 -12.76 76.92 112.06
N SER A 274 -13.43 76.68 113.19
CA SER A 274 -14.42 77.60 113.75
C SER A 274 -13.81 78.90 114.29
N THR A 275 -12.52 78.92 114.64
CA THR A 275 -11.84 80.12 115.15
C THR A 275 -11.12 80.93 114.07
N MET A 276 -11.27 80.57 112.79
CA MET A 276 -10.53 81.18 111.67
C MET A 276 -10.81 82.68 111.53
N ILE A 277 -12.09 83.07 111.52
CA ILE A 277 -12.50 84.49 111.37
C ILE A 277 -11.98 85.33 112.55
N ALA A 278 -12.05 84.80 113.77
CA ALA A 278 -11.54 85.49 114.94
C ALA A 278 -10.01 85.71 114.83
N LEU A 279 -9.24 84.68 114.45
CA LEU A 279 -7.79 84.79 114.27
C LEU A 279 -7.42 85.73 113.12
N GLU A 280 -8.16 85.70 112.02
CA GLU A 280 -7.98 86.61 110.88
C GLU A 280 -8.12 88.07 111.32
N VAL A 281 -9.21 88.40 112.01
CA VAL A 281 -9.48 89.77 112.49
C VAL A 281 -8.45 90.20 113.54
N THR A 282 -8.02 89.29 114.42
CA THR A 282 -7.06 89.63 115.49
C THR A 282 -5.66 89.92 114.94
N ALA A 283 -5.20 89.14 113.96
CA ALA A 283 -3.90 89.36 113.35
C ALA A 283 -3.94 90.49 112.30
N GLY A 284 -5.09 90.66 111.62
CA GLY A 284 -5.35 91.71 110.65
C GLY A 284 -4.24 91.80 109.60
N GLY A 285 -3.79 93.02 109.31
CA GLY A 285 -2.73 93.28 108.33
C GLY A 285 -1.40 92.55 108.61
N LYS A 286 -1.13 92.13 109.86
CA LYS A 286 0.11 91.41 110.18
C LYS A 286 0.17 90.01 109.56
N LEU A 287 -0.96 89.45 109.11
CA LEU A 287 -0.99 88.19 108.36
C LEU A 287 -0.23 88.26 107.04
N TYR A 288 -0.10 89.46 106.47
CA TYR A 288 0.58 89.71 105.21
C TYR A 288 2.05 90.10 105.38
N ASN A 289 2.54 90.21 106.62
CA ASN A 289 3.95 90.48 106.87
C ASN A 289 4.81 89.30 106.41
N VAL A 290 5.98 89.62 105.86
CA VAL A 290 6.98 88.64 105.45
C VAL A 290 7.94 88.42 106.60
N ILE A 291 8.10 87.17 107.00
CA ILE A 291 9.09 86.78 108.01
C ILE A 291 10.44 86.59 107.33
N VAL A 292 11.42 87.39 107.76
CA VAL A 292 12.84 87.26 107.40
C VAL A 292 13.65 86.93 108.65
N ASP A 293 14.82 86.33 108.45
CA ASP A 293 15.73 85.92 109.53
C ASP A 293 16.38 87.11 110.26
N THR A 294 16.75 88.16 109.53
CA THR A 294 17.47 89.32 110.04
C THR A 294 16.99 90.63 109.42
N GLU A 295 17.17 91.75 110.14
CA GLU A 295 16.83 93.09 109.65
C GLU A 295 17.57 93.42 108.35
N ASN A 296 18.83 92.98 108.22
CA ASN A 296 19.64 93.24 107.04
C ASN A 296 19.08 92.55 105.79
N THR A 297 18.52 91.35 105.93
CA THR A 297 17.85 90.62 104.84
C THR A 297 16.54 91.29 104.44
N GLY A 298 15.76 91.79 105.40
CA GLY A 298 14.59 92.63 105.12
C GLY A 298 14.96 93.88 104.31
N LYS A 299 16.06 94.54 104.67
CA LYS A 299 16.57 95.72 103.95
C LYS A 299 17.01 95.40 102.53
N GLN A 300 17.71 94.28 102.32
CA GLN A 300 18.14 93.84 100.99
C GLN A 300 16.96 93.56 100.06
N LEU A 301 15.89 92.94 100.58
CA LEU A 301 14.69 92.67 99.80
C LEU A 301 13.98 93.96 99.40
N LEU A 302 13.90 94.95 100.30
CA LEU A 302 13.31 96.24 99.97
C LEU A 302 14.12 97.05 98.95
N GLN A 303 15.46 96.96 98.98
CA GLN A 303 16.33 97.75 98.09
C GLN A 303 16.57 97.10 96.72
N HIS A 304 16.65 95.77 96.67
CA HIS A 304 17.12 95.03 95.49
C HIS A 304 16.23 93.83 95.13
N GLY A 305 15.13 93.62 95.86
CA GLY A 305 14.28 92.44 95.71
C GLY A 305 13.12 92.60 94.73
N ASP A 306 12.94 93.76 94.08
CA ASP A 306 11.81 94.07 93.18
C ASP A 306 10.46 93.56 93.77
N LEU A 307 10.13 94.07 94.96
CA LEU A 307 8.92 93.70 95.72
C LEU A 307 7.66 94.45 95.28
#